data_AF-A0A348PNI3-F1
#
_entry.id   AF-A0A348PNI3-F1
#
_cell.length_a   1.000
_cell.length_b   1.000
_cell.length_c   1.000
_cell.angle_alpha   90.00
_cell.angle_beta   90.00
_cell.angle_gamma   90.00
#
_symmetry.space_group_name_H-M   'P 1'
#
loop_
_entity.id
_entity.type
_entity.pdbx_description
1 polymer ?
#
loop_
_entity_poly.entity_id
_entity_poly.type
_entity_poly.pdbx_seq_one_letter_code
_entity_poly.pdbx_strand_id
1 'polypeptide(L)'
;DAKFIGYDSLNFKAIESLQKDEEIIVYCSVGYRSEIVCEKLSELGFTNVSNLYGGLFEWVNQSKPIVDGEGNITNRVHAFDKTWGIWLNKGEKVY
;
A
#
# COMPACT_ATOMS: atom_id res chain seq x y z
N ASP A 1 0.45 11.76 -0.99
CA ASP A 1 1.54 11.30 -0.08
C ASP A 1 1.13 9.95 0.49
N ALA A 2 2.07 9.07 0.86
CA ALA A 2 1.74 7.77 1.46
C ALA A 2 1.98 7.79 2.99
N LYS A 3 1.04 7.22 3.76
CA LYS A 3 1.14 7.12 5.23
C LYS A 3 1.17 5.65 5.65
N PHE A 4 2.14 5.26 6.46
CA PHE A 4 2.20 3.91 7.02
C PHE A 4 1.20 3.77 8.17
N ILE A 5 0.26 2.82 8.03
CA ILE A 5 -0.82 2.59 9.02
C ILE A 5 -0.79 1.20 9.68
N GLY A 6 0.15 0.32 9.31
CA GLY A 6 0.21 -1.04 9.83
C GLY A 6 -0.86 -1.99 9.27
N TYR A 7 -0.80 -3.27 9.67
CA TYR A 7 -1.76 -4.31 9.28
C TYR A 7 -2.30 -5.08 10.50
N ASP A 8 -1.41 -5.64 11.32
CA ASP A 8 -1.79 -6.39 12.53
C ASP A 8 -2.41 -5.46 13.57
N SER A 9 -1.79 -4.29 13.76
CA SER A 9 -2.27 -3.19 14.60
C SER A 9 -2.38 -1.95 13.75
N LEU A 10 -3.62 -1.54 13.44
CA LEU A 10 -3.87 -0.31 12.71
C LEU A 10 -3.47 0.90 13.56
N ASN A 11 -2.67 1.79 12.99
CA ASN A 11 -2.29 3.04 13.61
C ASN A 11 -3.45 4.03 13.51
N PHE A 12 -4.36 3.98 14.48
CA PHE A 12 -5.51 4.88 14.53
C PHE A 12 -5.14 6.36 14.54
N LYS A 13 -3.99 6.74 15.11
CA LYS A 13 -3.52 8.14 15.08
C LYS A 13 -3.25 8.64 13.66
N ALA A 14 -2.82 7.76 12.76
CA ALA A 14 -2.54 8.13 11.37
C ALA A 14 -3.81 8.41 10.55
N ILE A 15 -4.97 7.95 11.04
CA ILE A 15 -6.28 8.10 10.37
C ILE A 15 -7.26 8.99 11.16
N GLU A 16 -6.90 9.41 12.37
CA GLU A 16 -7.75 10.23 13.26
C GLU A 16 -8.10 11.59 12.66
N SER A 17 -7.17 12.19 11.91
CA SER A 17 -7.37 13.50 11.27
C SER A 17 -8.13 13.43 9.94
N LEU A 18 -8.39 12.24 9.40
CA LEU A 18 -9.00 12.06 8.08
C LEU A 18 -10.51 12.25 8.17
N GLN A 19 -11.10 12.88 7.16
CA GLN A 19 -12.56 12.97 7.07
C GLN A 19 -13.14 11.64 6.59
N LYS A 20 -14.39 11.35 6.97
CA LYS A 20 -15.03 10.06 6.65
C LYS A 20 -15.33 9.88 5.16
N ASP A 21 -15.51 10.97 4.44
CA ASP A 21 -15.78 11.04 3.00
C ASP A 21 -14.54 11.34 2.15
N GLU A 22 -13.38 11.54 2.78
CA GLU A 22 -12.11 11.75 2.10
C GLU A 22 -11.73 10.52 1.26
N GLU A 23 -11.17 10.74 0.08
CA GLU A 23 -10.67 9.64 -0.77
C GLU A 23 -9.45 8.98 -0.13
N ILE A 24 -9.58 7.70 0.20
CA ILE A 24 -8.52 6.90 0.80
C ILE A 24 -8.18 5.73 -0.14
N ILE A 25 -6.95 5.75 -0.66
CA ILE A 25 -6.40 4.63 -1.43
C ILE A 25 -5.45 3.84 -0.54
N VAL A 26 -5.80 2.58 -0.25
CA VAL A 26 -4.99 1.67 0.56
C VAL A 26 -4.23 0.73 -0.36
N TYR A 27 -2.96 0.47 -0.05
CA TYR A 27 -2.15 -0.49 -0.79
C TYR A 27 -1.25 -1.31 0.13
N CYS A 28 -0.90 -2.51 -0.31
CA CYS A 28 0.18 -3.31 0.25
C CYS A 28 1.06 -3.83 -0.90
N SER A 29 1.81 -4.91 -0.72
CA SER A 29 2.65 -5.47 -1.81
C SER A 29 1.82 -5.91 -3.03
N VAL A 30 0.75 -6.68 -2.81
CA VAL A 30 -0.01 -7.38 -3.87
C VAL A 30 -1.53 -7.15 -3.85
N GLY A 31 -2.05 -6.40 -2.87
CA GLY A 31 -3.48 -6.09 -2.74
C GLY A 31 -4.22 -6.86 -1.63
N TYR A 32 -3.71 -8.01 -1.18
CA TYR A 32 -4.41 -8.88 -0.21
C TYR A 32 -4.62 -8.23 1.17
N ARG A 33 -3.54 -7.72 1.81
CA ARG A 33 -3.63 -7.10 3.14
C ARG A 33 -4.41 -5.80 3.11
N SER A 34 -4.26 -5.04 2.03
CA SER A 34 -4.93 -3.75 1.88
C SER A 34 -6.44 -3.90 1.68
N GLU A 35 -6.91 -4.98 1.05
CA GLU A 35 -8.34 -5.31 0.98
C GLU A 35 -8.97 -5.43 2.37
N ILE A 36 -8.36 -6.23 3.24
CA ILE A 36 -8.80 -6.40 4.64
C ILE A 36 -8.79 -5.07 5.40
N VAL A 37 -7.80 -4.20 5.13
CA VAL A 37 -7.75 -2.86 5.74
C VAL A 37 -8.85 -1.95 5.20
N CYS A 38 -9.19 -2.03 3.92
CA CYS A 38 -10.32 -1.30 3.36
C CYS A 38 -11.62 -1.66 4.08
N GLU A 39 -11.88 -2.96 4.29
CA GLU A 39 -13.06 -3.43 5.04
C GLU A 39 -13.11 -2.84 6.46
N LYS A 40 -11.99 -2.89 7.20
CA LYS A 40 -11.89 -2.28 8.53
C LYS A 40 -12.15 -0.78 8.51
N LEU A 41 -11.66 -0.05 7.50
CA LEU A 41 -11.93 1.39 7.37
C LEU A 41 -13.41 1.65 7.06
N SER A 42 -14.04 0.83 6.22
CA SER A 42 -15.47 0.91 5.96
C SER A 42 -16.31 0.65 7.21
N GLU A 43 -15.95 -0.34 8.03
CA GLU A 43 -16.59 -0.61 9.33
C GLU A 43 -16.44 0.57 10.32
N LEU A 44 -15.35 1.33 10.22
CA LEU A 44 -15.12 2.56 10.99
C LEU A 44 -15.86 3.77 10.40
N GLY A 45 -16.66 3.59 9.35
CA GLY A 45 -17.51 4.61 8.74
C GLY A 45 -16.84 5.46 7.67
N PHE A 46 -15.66 5.08 7.17
CA PHE A 46 -15.10 5.73 5.98
C PHE A 46 -15.86 5.27 4.73
N THR A 47 -16.34 6.22 3.92
CA THR A 47 -17.27 5.96 2.81
C THR A 47 -16.62 5.94 1.44
N ASN A 48 -15.40 6.47 1.32
CA ASN A 48 -14.67 6.58 0.07
C ASN A 48 -13.29 5.91 0.14
N VAL A 49 -13.30 4.58 0.34
CA VAL A 49 -12.09 3.76 0.49
C VAL A 49 -11.92 2.82 -0.69
N SER A 50 -10.73 2.80 -1.29
CA SER A 50 -10.39 1.94 -2.43
C SER A 50 -9.10 1.16 -2.20
N ASN A 51 -9.08 -0.11 -2.60
CA ASN A 51 -7.87 -0.92 -2.62
C ASN A 51 -7.12 -0.70 -3.94
N LEU A 52 -5.82 -0.38 -3.88
CA LEU A 52 -4.99 -0.27 -5.07
C LEU A 52 -4.81 -1.65 -5.71
N TYR A 53 -5.41 -1.83 -6.88
CA TYR A 53 -5.36 -3.08 -7.63
C TYR A 53 -3.91 -3.55 -7.85
N GLY A 54 -3.63 -4.80 -7.46
CA GLY A 54 -2.30 -5.42 -7.56
C GLY A 54 -1.23 -4.83 -6.63
N GLY A 55 -1.58 -3.84 -5.80
CA GLY A 55 -0.68 -3.22 -4.83
C GLY A 55 0.53 -2.52 -5.44
N LEU A 56 1.57 -2.37 -4.61
CA LEU A 56 2.83 -1.75 -5.00
C LEU A 56 3.54 -2.50 -6.14
N PHE A 57 3.42 -3.82 -6.18
CA PHE A 57 4.10 -4.61 -7.22
C PHE A 57 3.53 -4.31 -8.59
N GLU A 58 2.20 -4.23 -8.71
CA GLU A 58 1.58 -3.89 -9.98
C GLU A 58 1.81 -2.42 -10.37
N TRP A 59 1.82 -1.50 -9.41
CA TRP A 59 2.23 -0.11 -9.63
C TRP A 59 3.62 -0.04 -10.29
N VAL A 60 4.58 -0.79 -9.78
CA VAL A 60 5.95 -0.86 -10.32
C VAL A 60 6.00 -1.62 -11.65
N ASN A 61 5.18 -2.66 -11.83
CA ASN A 61 5.05 -3.38 -13.11
C ASN A 61 4.49 -2.48 -14.23
N GLN A 62 3.72 -1.47 -13.87
CA GLN A 62 3.27 -0.41 -14.78
C GLN A 62 4.30 0.70 -14.97
N SER A 63 5.53 0.51 -14.48
CA SER A 63 6.64 1.47 -14.60
C SER A 63 6.34 2.85 -14.00
N LYS A 64 5.48 2.88 -12.98
CA LYS A 64 5.19 4.12 -12.23
C LYS A 64 6.28 4.39 -11.19
N PRO A 65 6.57 5.66 -10.88
CA PRO A 65 7.65 6.01 -9.96
C PRO A 65 7.31 5.62 -8.52
N ILE A 66 8.35 5.27 -7.76
CA ILE A 66 8.32 5.10 -6.31
C ILE A 66 9.50 5.85 -5.70
N VAL A 67 9.43 6.12 -4.40
CA VAL A 67 10.48 6.81 -3.65
C VAL A 67 10.94 5.99 -2.45
N ASP A 68 12.16 6.22 -2.01
CA ASP A 68 12.68 5.69 -0.75
C ASP A 68 12.23 6.54 0.46
N GLY A 69 12.74 6.20 1.65
CA GLY A 69 12.42 6.94 2.88
C GLY A 69 12.94 8.38 2.93
N GLU A 70 13.85 8.75 2.04
CA GLU A 70 14.39 10.11 1.90
C GLU A 70 13.67 10.90 0.79
N GLY A 71 12.79 10.24 0.03
CA GLY A 71 12.05 10.86 -1.08
C GLY A 71 12.78 10.77 -2.43
N ASN A 72 13.92 10.07 -2.50
CA ASN A 72 14.63 9.89 -3.77
C ASN A 72 13.91 8.83 -4.63
N ILE A 73 13.86 9.04 -5.94
CA ILE A 73 13.33 8.05 -6.87
C ILE A 73 14.15 6.77 -6.79
N THR A 74 13.48 5.64 -6.68
CA THR A 74 14.10 4.32 -6.62
C THR A 74 13.31 3.30 -7.44
N ASN A 75 13.93 2.17 -7.78
CA ASN A 75 13.25 1.00 -8.32
C ASN A 75 13.32 -0.20 -7.35
N ARG A 76 13.93 -0.02 -6.18
CA ARG A 76 14.16 -1.07 -5.18
C ARG A 76 12.90 -1.30 -4.38
N VAL A 77 12.41 -2.55 -4.37
CA VAL A 77 11.17 -2.93 -3.69
C VAL A 77 11.45 -4.16 -2.84
N HIS A 78 11.11 -4.08 -1.55
CA HIS A 78 11.18 -5.24 -0.67
C HIS A 78 10.13 -6.27 -1.08
N ALA A 79 10.60 -7.41 -1.57
CA ALA A 79 9.78 -8.47 -2.12
C ALA A 79 9.29 -9.47 -1.05
N PHE A 80 9.60 -9.22 0.23
CA PHE A 80 9.34 -10.08 1.39
C PHE A 80 10.09 -11.42 1.33
N ASP A 81 9.71 -12.30 0.41
CA ASP A 81 10.40 -13.55 0.14
C ASP A 81 10.37 -13.90 -1.36
N LYS A 82 11.12 -14.94 -1.74
CA LYS A 82 11.23 -15.34 -3.15
C LYS A 82 9.90 -15.78 -3.77
N THR A 83 8.96 -16.27 -2.97
CA THR A 83 7.65 -16.73 -3.43
C THR A 83 6.78 -15.54 -3.80
N TRP A 84 6.67 -14.55 -2.91
CA TRP A 84 5.93 -13.32 -3.20
C TRP A 84 6.61 -12.46 -4.25
N GLY A 85 7.95 -12.49 -4.30
CA GLY A 85 8.73 -11.77 -5.29
C GLY A 85 8.48 -12.18 -6.75
N ILE A 86 7.81 -13.31 -7.02
CA ILE A 86 7.44 -13.73 -8.39
C ILE A 86 6.52 -12.69 -9.05
N TRP A 87 5.67 -12.02 -8.27
CA TRP A 87 4.67 -11.06 -8.77
C TRP A 87 5.25 -9.69 -9.13
N LEU A 88 6.49 -9.40 -8.72
CA LEU A 88 7.20 -8.18 -9.10
C LEU A 88 8.04 -8.43 -10.36
N ASN A 89 7.63 -7.87 -11.50
CA ASN A 89 8.23 -8.15 -12.80
C ASN A 89 9.27 -7.10 -13.24
N LYS A 90 9.08 -5.83 -12.87
CA LYS A 90 9.92 -4.72 -13.36
C LYS A 90 10.76 -4.00 -12.30
N GLY A 91 10.54 -4.25 -11.01
CA GLY A 91 11.31 -3.64 -9.92
C GLY A 91 12.58 -4.44 -9.56
N GLU A 92 13.56 -3.75 -8.96
CA GLU A 92 14.69 -4.41 -8.31
C GLU A 92 14.24 -5.02 -6.99
N LYS A 93 14.16 -6.36 -6.95
CA LYS A 93 13.76 -7.11 -5.76
C LYS A 93 14.87 -7.03 -4.71
N VAL A 94 14.53 -6.53 -3.53
CA VAL A 94 15.36 -6.66 -2.33
C VAL A 94 14.67 -7.55 -1.31
N TYR A 95 15.44 -8.32 -0.55
CA TYR A 95 14.97 -9.26 0.47
C TYR A 95 15.61 -8.91 1.81
#